data_AF-A0A2D6BT75-F1
#
_entry.id   AF-A0A2D6BT75-F1
#
_cell.length_a   1.000
_cell.length_b   1.000
_cell.length_c   1.000
_cell.angle_alpha   90.00
_cell.angle_beta   90.00
_cell.angle_gamma   90.00
#
_symmetry.space_group_name_H-M   'P 1'
#
loop_
_entity.id
_entity.type
_entity.pdbx_description
1 polymer ?
#
loop_
_entity_poly.entity_id
_entity_poly.type
_entity_poly.pdbx_seq_one_letter_code
_entity_poly.pdbx_strand_id
1 'polypeptide(L)'
;MTLRSTQRFTPCMGRFQGESGSGLVRSSSQERGGGGEAQPASTARAAISTRAGSLGGITPSYTSLRSPDQPHYDAQLPGRLGVLDHSQQLGRGSAHGLRPAAAARPGPAAHEVDPWEPQPTQHGEQGTKHHHATVWPGASRSKRAVALASPWKRRRSPMTSFETKTPLGKTGLSVSRLGIGSSFGAPTRVIEEAVEQGINYLYWGTVRRPAFGRAMRNVARRDRDGVVLTIQSYARVAALVAPSVEISLRRVGVDYFDLLLLGNWNQPPSPAVVDAALALKDQGKVRFLMVSTHNRPLLPSLFEGYAKGESPFDVFMFRYNAVHRGAEKDAFPFLPAEQKPGIVTYTTTRWGDLLDPRKMPEGESPPPASHCYRFALSNPAVDIALCGPANRDQMQEAIRSLELGPLSPDEMSRMQSIGHHLYGHHKARFADAGDEPS
;
A
#
# COMPACT_ATOMS: atom_id res chain seq x y z
N MET A 1 37.21 -8.85 43.51
CA MET A 1 36.40 -10.08 43.38
C MET A 1 35.10 -9.90 44.17
N THR A 2 34.10 -9.20 43.65
CA THR A 2 32.69 -9.31 44.08
C THR A 2 31.73 -8.55 43.17
N LEU A 3 30.61 -9.23 42.91
CA LEU A 3 29.38 -8.97 42.15
C LEU A 3 28.68 -7.61 42.30
N ARG A 4 28.07 -7.14 41.19
CA ARG A 4 26.76 -6.43 41.11
C ARG A 4 26.17 -6.76 39.71
N SER A 5 25.14 -7.57 39.51
CA SER A 5 23.71 -7.46 39.86
C SER A 5 23.05 -6.15 39.42
N THR A 6 22.39 -6.19 38.26
CA THR A 6 21.40 -5.19 37.81
C THR A 6 20.09 -5.90 37.46
N GLN A 7 19.06 -5.57 38.24
CA GLN A 7 17.68 -6.02 38.13
C GLN A 7 17.03 -5.52 36.83
N ARG A 8 16.22 -6.39 36.22
CA ARG A 8 15.30 -6.06 35.13
C ARG A 8 13.93 -5.71 35.71
N PHE A 9 13.37 -4.60 35.25
CA PHE A 9 11.97 -4.23 35.47
C PHE A 9 11.08 -4.86 34.38
N THR A 10 10.08 -5.62 34.81
CA THR A 10 8.93 -6.11 34.03
C THR A 10 7.68 -5.35 34.47
N PRO A 11 6.76 -4.94 33.56
CA PRO A 11 5.42 -4.52 33.96
C PRO A 11 4.43 -5.69 33.93
N CYS A 12 3.63 -5.75 34.98
CA CYS A 12 2.57 -6.73 35.30
C CYS A 12 1.52 -6.94 34.20
N MET A 13 1.18 -8.20 33.97
CA MET A 13 -0.16 -8.62 33.54
C MET A 13 -1.09 -8.71 34.75
N GLY A 14 -2.28 -8.12 34.65
CA GLY A 14 -3.44 -8.48 35.47
C GLY A 14 -4.26 -9.55 34.74
N ARG A 15 -4.31 -10.75 35.30
CA ARG A 15 -5.30 -11.79 34.95
C ARG A 15 -6.58 -11.53 35.74
N PHE A 16 -7.72 -11.62 35.08
CA PHE A 16 -9.00 -11.94 35.72
C PHE A 16 -9.41 -13.34 35.26
N GLN A 17 -9.50 -14.26 36.22
CA GLN A 17 -10.15 -15.56 36.09
C GLN A 17 -11.63 -15.42 36.46
N GLY A 18 -12.47 -16.11 35.70
CA GLY A 18 -13.85 -16.42 36.06
C GLY A 18 -14.22 -17.76 35.43
N GLU A 19 -14.07 -18.83 36.19
CA GLU A 19 -14.81 -20.10 36.06
C GLU A 19 -16.31 -19.80 36.31
N SER A 20 -17.34 -20.60 36.03
CA SER A 20 -17.60 -21.95 35.51
C SER A 20 -19.11 -21.97 35.19
N GLY A 21 -19.58 -22.85 34.30
CA GLY A 21 -21.01 -22.96 34.01
C GLY A 21 -21.34 -24.07 33.01
N SER A 22 -21.34 -25.31 33.49
CA SER A 22 -21.83 -26.51 32.82
C SER A 22 -23.33 -26.47 32.53
N GLY A 23 -23.75 -26.99 31.36
CA GLY A 23 -25.14 -27.26 31.05
C GLY A 23 -25.32 -28.15 29.82
N LEU A 24 -25.25 -29.48 30.03
CA LEU A 24 -25.78 -30.47 29.11
C LEU A 24 -27.32 -30.45 29.16
N VAL A 25 -28.00 -30.38 28.01
CA VAL A 25 -29.33 -30.98 27.82
C VAL A 25 -29.40 -31.64 26.44
N ARG A 26 -29.90 -32.87 26.43
CA ARG A 26 -30.11 -33.79 25.29
C ARG A 26 -31.46 -33.54 24.58
N SER A 27 -31.54 -34.09 23.36
CA SER A 27 -32.74 -34.66 22.67
C SER A 27 -33.82 -33.65 22.24
N SER A 28 -34.60 -33.81 21.15
CA SER A 28 -35.05 -34.97 20.37
C SER A 28 -35.75 -34.49 19.08
N SER A 29 -35.60 -35.28 18.00
CA SER A 29 -36.67 -35.79 17.10
C SER A 29 -37.74 -34.88 16.45
N GLN A 30 -37.66 -34.79 15.11
CA GLN A 30 -38.58 -35.39 14.12
C GLN A 30 -40.08 -34.97 14.02
N GLU A 31 -40.39 -34.38 12.84
CA GLU A 31 -41.54 -34.58 11.91
C GLU A 31 -42.96 -34.00 12.12
N ARG A 32 -43.53 -33.69 10.93
CA ARG A 32 -44.92 -33.45 10.47
C ARG A 32 -45.48 -32.03 10.70
N GLY A 33 -46.09 -31.35 9.73
CA GLY A 33 -46.43 -31.66 8.34
C GLY A 33 -47.49 -30.67 7.83
N GLY A 34 -47.60 -30.52 6.51
CA GLY A 34 -48.88 -30.22 5.83
C GLY A 34 -49.22 -28.77 5.45
N GLY A 35 -49.08 -28.48 4.14
CA GLY A 35 -50.22 -28.06 3.31
C GLY A 35 -50.45 -26.57 3.06
N GLY A 36 -50.52 -26.18 1.78
CA GLY A 36 -51.19 -24.93 1.36
C GLY A 36 -50.61 -24.26 0.12
N GLU A 37 -50.82 -24.85 -1.05
CA GLU A 37 -50.52 -24.34 -2.39
C GLU A 37 -51.61 -23.36 -2.87
N ALA A 38 -51.25 -22.30 -3.62
CA ALA A 38 -51.92 -21.87 -4.87
C ALA A 38 -51.46 -20.46 -5.34
N GLN A 39 -50.97 -20.41 -6.58
CA GLN A 39 -50.83 -19.20 -7.42
C GLN A 39 -52.20 -18.80 -8.03
N PRO A 40 -52.31 -17.74 -8.86
CA PRO A 40 -51.95 -17.87 -10.28
C PRO A 40 -51.32 -16.60 -10.91
N ALA A 41 -51.08 -16.71 -12.22
CA ALA A 41 -50.06 -16.04 -13.00
C ALA A 41 -50.58 -14.99 -14.02
N SER A 42 -49.60 -14.27 -14.57
CA SER A 42 -49.50 -13.76 -15.96
C SER A 42 -50.38 -12.58 -16.42
N THR A 43 -49.75 -11.56 -17.03
CA THR A 43 -49.89 -11.24 -18.47
C THR A 43 -48.94 -10.11 -18.88
N ALA A 44 -48.48 -10.18 -20.13
CA ALA A 44 -47.54 -9.26 -20.78
C ALA A 44 -48.25 -8.17 -21.58
N ARG A 45 -47.63 -6.99 -21.79
CA ARG A 45 -47.52 -6.31 -23.11
C ARG A 45 -46.73 -4.98 -23.07
N ALA A 46 -45.78 -4.89 -24.00
CA ALA A 46 -45.41 -3.80 -24.91
C ALA A 46 -45.39 -2.32 -24.46
N ALA A 47 -44.26 -1.64 -24.72
CA ALA A 47 -44.27 -0.25 -25.18
C ALA A 47 -43.12 0.01 -26.16
N ILE A 48 -43.49 0.66 -27.26
CA ILE A 48 -42.69 1.04 -28.43
C ILE A 48 -42.09 2.44 -28.21
N SER A 49 -40.91 2.63 -28.79
CA SER A 49 -40.18 3.87 -29.07
C SER A 49 -41.03 5.09 -29.45
N THR A 50 -40.66 6.27 -28.93
CA THR A 50 -40.66 7.53 -29.70
C THR A 50 -39.49 8.42 -29.28
N ARG A 51 -38.91 9.09 -30.27
CA ARG A 51 -37.77 10.00 -30.23
C ARG A 51 -38.26 11.39 -30.66
N ALA A 52 -37.49 12.41 -30.26
CA ALA A 52 -37.38 13.76 -30.80
C ALA A 52 -38.24 14.88 -30.18
N GLY A 53 -37.57 16.00 -29.89
CA GLY A 53 -38.18 17.29 -29.55
C GLY A 53 -37.26 18.22 -28.77
N SER A 54 -36.29 18.84 -29.44
CA SER A 54 -35.57 20.02 -28.94
C SER A 54 -36.45 21.25 -28.92
N LEU A 55 -36.24 22.15 -27.95
CA LEU A 55 -36.47 23.62 -27.87
C LEU A 55 -36.48 23.91 -26.34
N GLY A 56 -35.66 24.75 -25.73
CA GLY A 56 -35.27 26.10 -26.12
C GLY A 56 -35.82 27.06 -25.05
N GLY A 57 -34.95 27.46 -24.10
CA GLY A 57 -35.06 28.68 -23.30
C GLY A 57 -36.19 28.79 -22.25
N ILE A 58 -35.80 29.02 -20.99
CA ILE A 58 -36.14 30.20 -20.17
C ILE A 58 -35.77 29.87 -18.71
N THR A 59 -34.88 30.70 -18.16
CA THR A 59 -34.46 30.78 -16.75
C THR A 59 -35.62 31.07 -15.80
N PRO A 60 -35.50 30.67 -14.53
CA PRO A 60 -35.86 31.59 -13.45
C PRO A 60 -34.70 31.79 -12.47
N SER A 61 -34.27 33.05 -12.39
CA SER A 61 -33.45 33.62 -11.35
C SER A 61 -34.15 33.49 -10.00
N TYR A 62 -33.50 32.89 -9.01
CA TYR A 62 -33.98 32.89 -7.62
C TYR A 62 -33.47 34.15 -6.92
N THR A 63 -34.36 35.13 -6.79
CA THR A 63 -34.17 36.30 -5.93
C THR A 63 -34.42 35.88 -4.48
N SER A 64 -33.36 35.86 -3.68
CA SER A 64 -33.43 35.68 -2.22
C SER A 64 -33.96 36.96 -1.57
N LEU A 65 -35.17 36.88 -1.02
CA LEU A 65 -35.76 37.89 -0.14
C LEU A 65 -35.03 37.89 1.21
N ARG A 66 -34.49 39.05 1.59
CA ARG A 66 -34.18 39.40 2.99
C ARG A 66 -35.45 39.92 3.65
N SER A 67 -35.70 39.49 4.89
CA SER A 67 -36.27 40.34 5.94
C SER A 67 -35.98 39.72 7.32
N PRO A 68 -36.01 40.56 8.39
CA PRO A 68 -35.15 40.44 9.57
C PRO A 68 -35.85 39.74 10.74
N ASP A 69 -35.06 39.19 11.66
CA ASP A 69 -35.14 39.49 13.10
C ASP A 69 -34.18 38.59 13.89
N GLN A 70 -33.28 39.25 14.64
CA GLN A 70 -32.41 38.67 15.66
C GLN A 70 -33.17 38.49 16.97
N PRO A 71 -32.65 37.67 17.89
CA PRO A 71 -32.16 38.30 19.11
C PRO A 71 -30.71 37.95 19.45
N HIS A 72 -30.04 38.99 19.94
CA HIS A 72 -28.69 39.06 20.46
C HIS A 72 -28.48 38.14 21.67
N TYR A 73 -27.31 37.50 21.74
CA TYR A 73 -26.75 36.97 22.98
C TYR A 73 -25.40 37.63 23.22
N ASP A 74 -25.36 38.52 24.22
CA ASP A 74 -24.15 39.02 24.86
C ASP A 74 -23.55 37.92 25.72
N ALA A 75 -22.26 37.62 25.50
CA ALA A 75 -21.44 36.91 26.47
C ALA A 75 -20.09 37.61 26.60
N GLN A 76 -19.93 38.21 27.77
CA GLN A 76 -18.82 39.04 28.20
C GLN A 76 -17.51 38.24 28.29
N LEU A 77 -16.43 38.88 27.81
CA LEU A 77 -15.05 38.51 28.09
C LEU A 77 -14.67 38.92 29.52
N PRO A 78 -13.86 38.13 30.25
CA PRO A 78 -13.02 38.68 31.29
C PRO A 78 -11.55 38.82 30.81
N GLY A 79 -11.08 40.08 30.84
CA GLY A 79 -9.99 40.48 31.73
C GLY A 79 -8.56 40.02 31.42
N ARG A 80 -7.76 40.98 30.99
CA ARG A 80 -6.28 41.00 30.97
C ARG A 80 -5.64 40.64 32.32
N LEU A 81 -4.50 39.96 32.27
CA LEU A 81 -3.33 39.99 33.16
C LEU A 81 -2.23 39.22 32.39
N GLY A 82 -0.99 39.62 32.20
CA GLY A 82 -0.17 40.76 32.56
C GLY A 82 1.20 40.47 31.94
N VAL A 83 1.81 41.47 31.31
CA VAL A 83 3.17 41.39 30.76
C VAL A 83 4.14 41.27 31.93
N LEU A 84 5.08 40.32 31.88
CA LEU A 84 6.29 40.36 32.68
C LEU A 84 7.52 40.11 31.78
N ASP A 85 8.15 41.24 31.48
CA ASP A 85 9.54 41.42 31.11
C ASP A 85 10.42 41.09 32.33
N HIS A 86 11.49 40.32 32.12
CA HIS A 86 12.62 40.28 33.04
C HIS A 86 13.92 40.19 32.26
N SER A 87 14.53 41.37 32.10
CA SER A 87 15.97 41.53 31.94
C SER A 87 16.58 41.98 33.28
N GLN A 88 17.88 41.68 33.43
CA GLN A 88 18.83 42.10 34.49
C GLN A 88 18.79 41.32 35.83
N GLN A 89 19.88 40.98 36.53
CA GLN A 89 21.34 40.99 36.34
C GLN A 89 21.98 40.34 37.61
N LEU A 90 23.27 40.01 37.56
CA LEU A 90 24.20 39.60 38.65
C LEU A 90 24.22 38.09 38.99
N GLY A 91 25.36 37.38 39.06
CA GLY A 91 26.73 37.85 39.10
C GLY A 91 27.81 36.78 38.86
N ARG A 92 29.02 37.33 38.79
CA ARG A 92 30.40 36.86 38.57
C ARG A 92 30.79 35.46 39.08
N GLY A 93 31.69 34.80 38.31
CA GLY A 93 32.62 33.79 38.80
C GLY A 93 33.46 33.08 37.72
N SER A 94 34.68 33.58 37.46
CA SER A 94 35.93 32.92 36.96
C SER A 94 35.81 31.75 35.96
N ALA A 95 36.18 31.86 34.68
CA ALA A 95 37.53 31.95 34.10
C ALA A 95 38.49 30.79 34.46
N HIS A 96 38.55 29.78 33.58
CA HIS A 96 39.71 28.99 33.11
C HIS A 96 39.17 28.20 31.89
N GLY A 97 39.66 28.27 30.66
CA GLY A 97 40.98 28.59 30.16
C GLY A 97 41.54 27.37 29.43
N LEU A 98 41.05 27.05 28.22
CA LEU A 98 41.75 26.15 27.28
C LEU A 98 41.44 26.56 25.83
N ARG A 99 42.52 26.85 25.09
CA ARG A 99 42.58 27.29 23.68
C ARG A 99 42.20 26.17 22.69
N PRO A 100 41.75 26.50 21.47
CA PRO A 100 41.56 25.54 20.39
C PRO A 100 42.89 25.27 19.66
N ALA A 101 43.15 24.01 19.33
CA ALA A 101 44.26 23.62 18.46
C ALA A 101 43.81 23.60 16.99
N ALA A 102 44.74 24.02 16.14
CA ALA A 102 44.54 24.53 14.80
C ALA A 102 44.39 23.46 13.71
N ALA A 103 43.84 23.93 12.59
CA ALA A 103 43.82 23.29 11.28
C ALA A 103 45.23 22.94 10.76
N ALA A 104 45.35 21.77 10.14
CA ALA A 104 46.46 21.42 9.26
C ALA A 104 45.92 21.17 7.84
N ARG A 105 46.59 21.78 6.85
CA ARG A 105 46.35 21.67 5.41
C ARG A 105 47.00 20.40 4.82
N PRO A 106 46.61 19.97 3.60
CA PRO A 106 46.91 18.64 3.06
C PRO A 106 48.27 18.55 2.36
N GLY A 107 48.82 17.33 2.33
CA GLY A 107 49.99 16.91 1.53
C GLY A 107 49.61 15.84 0.47
N PRO A 108 50.48 15.56 -0.50
CA PRO A 108 50.08 15.38 -1.91
C PRO A 108 49.79 13.93 -2.34
N ALA A 109 49.18 13.87 -3.53
CA ALA A 109 48.75 12.71 -4.28
C ALA A 109 49.85 11.66 -4.51
N ALA A 110 49.46 10.40 -4.37
CA ALA A 110 50.12 9.25 -4.97
C ALA A 110 49.11 8.53 -5.86
N HIS A 111 49.49 8.34 -7.11
CA HIS A 111 48.82 7.48 -8.08
C HIS A 111 48.78 6.06 -7.55
N GLU A 112 47.60 5.45 -7.51
CA GLU A 112 47.47 4.00 -7.37
C GLU A 112 46.38 3.49 -8.29
N VAL A 113 46.65 2.31 -8.81
CA VAL A 113 46.32 1.84 -10.16
C VAL A 113 45.08 0.97 -10.09
N ASP A 114 44.15 1.18 -11.01
CA ASP A 114 42.88 0.46 -11.17
C ASP A 114 43.15 -0.98 -11.65
N PRO A 115 42.79 -2.06 -10.91
CA PRO A 115 43.02 -3.43 -11.36
C PRO A 115 41.69 -4.17 -11.54
N TRP A 116 40.90 -3.79 -12.56
CA TRP A 116 39.88 -4.69 -13.11
C TRP A 116 39.50 -4.32 -14.55
N GLU A 117 40.31 -4.79 -15.50
CA GLU A 117 39.96 -4.82 -16.91
C GLU A 117 40.36 -6.19 -17.47
N PRO A 118 39.41 -7.02 -17.95
CA PRO A 118 39.73 -8.13 -18.82
C PRO A 118 39.25 -7.85 -20.26
N GLN A 119 40.23 -7.73 -21.16
CA GLN A 119 40.07 -7.75 -22.62
C GLN A 119 40.17 -9.20 -23.16
N PRO A 120 39.68 -9.46 -24.39
CA PRO A 120 38.99 -10.69 -24.76
C PRO A 120 39.90 -11.77 -25.35
N THR A 121 39.52 -13.04 -25.16
CA THR A 121 40.07 -14.17 -25.92
C THR A 121 39.04 -14.69 -26.92
N GLN A 122 39.37 -14.60 -28.21
CA GLN A 122 38.72 -15.31 -29.29
C GLN A 122 39.32 -16.72 -29.46
N HIS A 123 38.45 -17.68 -29.75
CA HIS A 123 38.54 -18.72 -30.79
C HIS A 123 37.96 -20.06 -30.33
N GLY A 124 37.07 -20.61 -31.17
CA GLY A 124 36.65 -22.02 -31.08
C GLY A 124 35.27 -22.32 -31.66
N GLU A 125 35.01 -21.91 -32.91
CA GLU A 125 33.96 -22.56 -33.71
C GLU A 125 34.32 -24.03 -33.94
N GLN A 126 33.38 -24.94 -33.71
CA GLN A 126 33.27 -26.21 -34.44
C GLN A 126 31.93 -26.91 -34.18
N GLY A 127 31.24 -27.25 -35.27
CA GLY A 127 30.63 -28.58 -35.39
C GLY A 127 29.14 -28.73 -35.11
N THR A 128 28.33 -28.40 -36.11
CA THR A 128 26.99 -28.97 -36.37
C THR A 128 26.99 -30.50 -36.33
N LYS A 129 26.00 -31.14 -35.67
CA LYS A 129 25.39 -32.40 -36.15
C LYS A 129 23.90 -32.50 -35.76
N HIS A 130 23.08 -32.63 -36.80
CA HIS A 130 21.69 -33.06 -36.78
C HIS A 130 21.59 -34.53 -36.38
N HIS A 131 20.61 -34.90 -35.54
CA HIS A 131 20.04 -36.25 -35.55
C HIS A 131 18.53 -36.22 -35.27
N HIS A 132 17.80 -36.38 -36.38
CA HIS A 132 16.65 -37.27 -36.57
C HIS A 132 15.61 -37.42 -35.44
N ALA A 133 14.45 -36.82 -35.73
CA ALA A 133 13.16 -37.23 -35.25
C ALA A 133 12.88 -38.70 -35.58
N THR A 134 12.45 -39.47 -34.59
CA THR A 134 11.84 -40.79 -34.77
C THR A 134 10.41 -40.73 -34.26
N VAL A 135 9.46 -40.96 -35.16
CA VAL A 135 8.03 -41.09 -34.91
C VAL A 135 7.69 -42.58 -34.84
N TRP A 136 6.87 -42.98 -33.86
CA TRP A 136 6.10 -44.23 -33.91
C TRP A 136 4.73 -44.04 -33.22
N PRO A 137 3.70 -44.84 -33.54
CA PRO A 137 2.32 -44.37 -33.61
C PRO A 137 1.44 -44.93 -32.48
N GLY A 138 0.41 -44.16 -32.16
CA GLY A 138 -0.94 -44.61 -31.79
C GLY A 138 -1.12 -45.70 -30.73
N ALA A 139 -1.75 -45.33 -29.61
CA ALA A 139 -3.03 -45.92 -29.22
C ALA A 139 -3.71 -45.12 -28.11
N SER A 140 -5.00 -44.87 -28.33
CA SER A 140 -5.97 -44.22 -27.46
C SER A 140 -6.13 -44.90 -26.09
N ARG A 141 -6.44 -44.11 -25.06
CA ARG A 141 -7.67 -44.27 -24.27
C ARG A 141 -7.94 -43.04 -23.39
N SER A 142 -9.14 -42.53 -23.54
CA SER A 142 -9.74 -41.43 -22.83
C SER A 142 -9.98 -41.76 -21.35
N LYS A 143 -9.57 -40.86 -20.47
CA LYS A 143 -10.25 -40.61 -19.20
C LYS A 143 -10.38 -39.10 -19.03
N ARG A 144 -11.61 -38.61 -19.16
CA ARG A 144 -11.99 -37.22 -18.90
C ARG A 144 -11.76 -36.94 -17.41
N ALA A 145 -10.64 -36.30 -17.08
CA ALA A 145 -10.54 -35.50 -15.88
C ALA A 145 -11.16 -34.15 -16.20
N VAL A 146 -12.25 -33.80 -15.52
CA VAL A 146 -12.82 -32.45 -15.56
C VAL A 146 -11.86 -31.54 -14.80
N ALA A 147 -10.88 -31.00 -15.51
CA ALA A 147 -10.08 -29.89 -15.03
C ALA A 147 -10.96 -28.65 -15.06
N LEU A 148 -11.21 -28.07 -13.89
CA LEU A 148 -11.76 -26.72 -13.75
C LEU A 148 -10.76 -25.74 -14.38
N ALA A 149 -10.95 -25.48 -15.67
CA ALA A 149 -10.17 -24.50 -16.40
C ALA A 149 -10.49 -23.11 -15.82
N SER A 150 -9.49 -22.47 -15.22
CA SER A 150 -9.55 -21.07 -14.81
C SER A 150 -9.97 -20.20 -16.00
N PRO A 151 -10.95 -19.29 -15.84
CA PRO A 151 -11.44 -18.47 -16.96
C PRO A 151 -10.42 -17.45 -17.47
N TRP A 152 -9.23 -17.37 -16.88
CA TRP A 152 -8.13 -16.55 -17.37
C TRP A 152 -7.41 -17.20 -18.55
N LYS A 153 -8.12 -17.34 -19.68
CA LYS A 153 -7.52 -17.71 -20.96
C LYS A 153 -6.66 -16.53 -21.43
N ARG A 154 -5.35 -16.69 -21.31
CA ARG A 154 -4.27 -15.78 -21.73
C ARG A 154 -4.55 -15.11 -23.09
N ARG A 155 -4.94 -13.83 -23.08
CA ARG A 155 -4.28 -12.88 -23.99
C ARG A 155 -2.92 -12.62 -23.37
N ARG A 156 -1.86 -13.21 -23.93
CA ARG A 156 -0.49 -12.76 -23.65
C ARG A 156 -0.37 -11.35 -24.24
N SER A 157 -0.81 -10.34 -23.49
CA SER A 157 -0.24 -9.02 -23.68
C SER A 157 1.29 -9.19 -23.53
N PRO A 158 2.11 -8.59 -24.41
CA PRO A 158 3.55 -8.58 -24.20
C PRO A 158 3.78 -8.09 -22.77
N MET A 159 4.54 -8.85 -21.96
CA MET A 159 4.78 -8.49 -20.57
C MET A 159 5.33 -7.06 -20.57
N THR A 160 4.51 -6.12 -20.15
CA THR A 160 4.83 -4.70 -20.18
C THR A 160 6.02 -4.50 -19.26
N SER A 161 7.10 -3.90 -19.78
CA SER A 161 8.23 -3.42 -18.99
C SER A 161 7.69 -2.71 -17.75
N PHE A 162 8.29 -2.95 -16.57
CA PHE A 162 7.88 -2.25 -15.35
C PHE A 162 8.24 -0.75 -15.39
N GLU A 163 9.05 -0.33 -16.36
CA GLU A 163 9.43 1.07 -16.60
C GLU A 163 8.24 1.94 -17.03
N THR A 164 7.24 1.36 -17.71
CA THR A 164 6.09 2.12 -18.18
C THR A 164 5.10 2.36 -17.05
N LYS A 165 4.73 3.63 -16.84
CA LYS A 165 3.67 3.99 -15.89
C LYS A 165 2.33 3.37 -16.32
N THR A 166 1.55 2.91 -15.35
CA THR A 166 0.25 2.27 -15.59
C THR A 166 -0.88 3.11 -15.03
N PRO A 167 -2.10 3.05 -15.60
CA PRO A 167 -3.27 3.65 -14.97
C PRO A 167 -3.52 3.04 -13.59
N LEU A 168 -3.83 3.87 -12.58
CA LEU A 168 -4.22 3.39 -11.26
C LEU A 168 -5.75 3.19 -11.21
N GLY A 169 -6.21 2.01 -11.58
CA GLY A 169 -7.63 1.70 -11.72
C GLY A 169 -8.33 2.71 -12.64
N LYS A 170 -9.44 3.28 -12.17
CA LYS A 170 -10.24 4.28 -12.91
C LYS A 170 -9.98 5.73 -12.53
N THR A 171 -8.94 5.99 -11.75
CA THR A 171 -8.64 7.34 -11.24
C THR A 171 -8.15 8.30 -12.33
N GLY A 172 -7.74 7.79 -13.49
CA GLY A 172 -7.04 8.58 -14.51
C GLY A 172 -5.60 8.95 -14.14
N LEU A 173 -5.12 8.57 -12.94
CA LEU A 173 -3.74 8.74 -12.54
C LEU A 173 -2.84 7.73 -13.26
N SER A 174 -1.70 8.20 -13.76
CA SER A 174 -0.64 7.35 -14.31
C SER A 174 0.48 7.20 -13.28
N VAL A 175 0.75 5.97 -12.85
CA VAL A 175 1.66 5.67 -11.74
C VAL A 175 2.80 4.77 -12.15
N SER A 176 3.99 5.02 -11.61
CA SER A 176 5.10 4.06 -11.64
C SER A 176 4.72 2.78 -10.91
N ARG A 177 5.26 1.64 -11.36
CA ARG A 177 5.05 0.32 -10.73
C ARG A 177 5.61 0.24 -9.30
N LEU A 178 6.52 1.14 -8.94
CA LEU A 178 6.99 1.33 -7.57
C LEU A 178 6.43 2.60 -6.96
N GLY A 179 6.18 2.55 -5.66
CA GLY A 179 5.87 3.73 -4.86
C GLY A 179 6.72 3.78 -3.60
N ILE A 180 6.96 4.99 -3.09
CA ILE A 180 7.86 5.20 -1.94
C ILE A 180 7.03 5.39 -0.68
N GLY A 181 7.23 4.49 0.30
CA GLY A 181 6.66 4.60 1.64
C GLY A 181 7.60 5.33 2.61
N SER A 182 7.05 6.26 3.37
CA SER A 182 7.79 7.09 4.33
C SER A 182 8.35 6.39 5.59
N SER A 183 8.04 5.12 5.83
CA SER A 183 8.26 4.48 7.14
C SER A 183 9.73 4.36 7.56
N PHE A 184 10.67 4.20 6.63
CA PHE A 184 12.07 3.85 6.91
C PHE A 184 13.06 5.01 6.86
N GLY A 185 12.58 6.23 6.56
CA GLY A 185 13.37 7.44 6.81
C GLY A 185 14.37 7.82 5.74
N ALA A 186 14.16 7.43 4.47
CA ALA A 186 14.93 7.97 3.35
C ALA A 186 15.08 9.52 3.44
N PRO A 187 16.30 10.05 3.22
CA PRO A 187 16.52 11.50 3.19
C PRO A 187 15.72 12.19 2.09
N THR A 188 15.40 13.47 2.28
CA THR A 188 14.66 14.31 1.32
C THR A 188 15.24 14.21 -0.10
N ARG A 189 16.56 14.40 -0.24
CA ARG A 189 17.26 14.35 -1.53
C ARG A 189 17.12 12.99 -2.24
N VAL A 190 17.16 11.88 -1.50
CA VAL A 190 17.05 10.53 -2.07
C VAL A 190 15.64 10.30 -2.65
N ILE A 191 14.61 10.86 -2.03
CA ILE A 191 13.23 10.79 -2.53
C ILE A 191 13.07 11.65 -3.78
N GLU A 192 13.63 12.86 -3.79
CA GLU A 192 13.61 13.76 -4.95
C GLU A 192 14.32 13.15 -6.15
N GLU A 193 15.52 12.59 -5.96
CA GLU A 193 16.29 11.89 -7.01
C GLU A 193 15.51 10.69 -7.58
N ALA A 194 14.76 9.96 -6.74
CA ALA A 194 13.93 8.85 -7.19
C ALA A 194 12.75 9.32 -8.05
N VAL A 195 12.21 10.51 -7.75
CA VAL A 195 11.15 11.12 -8.58
C VAL A 195 11.68 11.57 -9.93
N GLU A 196 12.88 12.12 -9.96
CA GLU A 196 13.58 12.45 -11.22
C GLU A 196 13.87 11.20 -12.07
N GLN A 197 14.03 10.03 -11.45
CA GLN A 197 14.15 8.72 -12.11
C GLN A 197 12.80 8.09 -12.50
N GLY A 198 11.70 8.82 -12.39
CA GLY A 198 10.38 8.41 -12.90
C GLY A 198 9.44 7.76 -11.88
N ILE A 199 9.87 7.52 -10.63
CA ILE A 199 8.95 7.11 -9.56
C ILE A 199 8.04 8.28 -9.21
N ASN A 200 6.73 8.11 -9.27
CA ASN A 200 5.84 9.23 -9.01
C ASN A 200 4.77 8.99 -7.94
N TYR A 201 4.78 7.84 -7.28
CA TYR A 201 3.85 7.55 -6.19
C TYR A 201 4.52 7.72 -4.82
N LEU A 202 4.10 8.74 -4.06
CA LEU A 202 4.64 9.03 -2.73
C LEU A 202 3.59 8.77 -1.64
N TYR A 203 3.89 7.84 -0.74
CA TYR A 203 3.00 7.42 0.34
C TYR A 203 3.47 7.89 1.72
N TRP A 204 2.80 8.90 2.25
CA TRP A 204 3.06 9.44 3.58
C TRP A 204 2.16 8.79 4.62
N GLY A 205 2.75 7.88 5.40
CA GLY A 205 2.10 7.16 6.48
C GLY A 205 1.88 8.04 7.70
N THR A 206 1.19 7.50 8.70
CA THR A 206 0.77 8.27 9.89
C THR A 206 1.94 8.84 10.70
N VAL A 207 3.10 8.19 10.71
CA VAL A 207 4.34 8.80 11.22
C VAL A 207 4.82 9.84 10.20
N ARG A 208 4.41 11.09 10.40
CA ARG A 208 4.69 12.23 9.51
C ARG A 208 6.15 12.65 9.54
N ARG A 209 7.03 11.84 8.93
CA ARG A 209 8.46 12.15 8.86
C ARG A 209 8.70 13.49 8.14
N PRO A 210 9.36 14.48 8.77
CA PRO A 210 9.57 15.80 8.19
C PRO A 210 10.34 15.78 6.87
N ALA A 211 11.35 14.91 6.75
CA ALA A 211 12.14 14.77 5.52
C ALA A 211 11.27 14.34 4.32
N PHE A 212 10.32 13.45 4.54
CA PHE A 212 9.40 12.98 3.51
C PHE A 212 8.39 14.06 3.11
N GLY A 213 7.83 14.79 4.09
CA GLY A 213 6.95 15.93 3.81
C GLY A 213 7.64 17.06 3.05
N ARG A 214 8.93 17.32 3.33
CA ARG A 214 9.75 18.26 2.54
C ARG A 214 9.94 17.78 1.10
N ALA A 215 10.22 16.49 0.88
CA ALA A 215 10.35 15.95 -0.47
C ALA A 215 9.03 16.11 -1.25
N MET A 216 7.89 15.73 -0.65
CA MET A 216 6.56 15.93 -1.25
C MET A 216 6.31 17.39 -1.64
N ARG A 217 6.64 18.35 -0.75
CA ARG A 217 6.55 19.78 -1.04
C ARG A 217 7.40 20.16 -2.26
N ASN A 218 8.66 19.74 -2.25
CA ASN A 218 9.63 20.15 -3.26
C ASN A 218 9.26 19.60 -4.64
N VAL A 219 8.90 18.33 -4.73
CA VAL A 219 8.51 17.72 -6.02
C VAL A 219 7.19 18.27 -6.54
N ALA A 220 6.19 18.47 -5.66
CA ALA A 220 4.90 19.03 -6.06
C ALA A 220 4.99 20.49 -6.53
N ARG A 221 5.94 21.27 -5.99
CA ARG A 221 6.20 22.64 -6.47
C ARG A 221 6.86 22.69 -7.84
N ARG A 222 7.62 21.64 -8.20
CA ARG A 222 8.26 21.53 -9.52
C ARG A 222 7.27 21.02 -10.58
N ASP A 223 6.52 19.98 -10.23
CA ASP A 223 5.56 19.33 -11.11
C ASP A 223 4.46 18.65 -10.28
N ARG A 224 3.33 19.34 -10.08
CA ARG A 224 2.23 18.81 -9.28
C ARG A 224 1.50 17.67 -9.99
N ASP A 225 1.33 17.76 -11.30
CA ASP A 225 0.54 16.79 -12.08
C ASP A 225 1.35 15.52 -12.39
N GLY A 226 2.67 15.62 -12.42
CA GLY A 226 3.56 14.49 -12.59
C GLY A 226 3.71 13.58 -11.38
N VAL A 227 3.28 14.02 -10.18
CA VAL A 227 3.40 13.28 -8.91
C VAL A 227 2.04 12.92 -8.30
N VAL A 228 1.97 11.74 -7.70
CA VAL A 228 0.81 11.22 -6.98
C VAL A 228 1.12 11.22 -5.48
N LEU A 229 0.49 12.12 -4.75
CA LEU A 229 0.68 12.27 -3.30
C LEU A 229 -0.43 11.54 -2.55
N THR A 230 -0.03 10.55 -1.74
CA THR A 230 -0.95 9.75 -0.93
C THR A 230 -0.75 10.03 0.56
N ILE A 231 -1.85 10.30 1.26
CA ILE A 231 -1.85 10.56 2.69
C ILE A 231 -2.64 9.49 3.44
N GLN A 232 -2.07 8.94 4.52
CA GLN A 232 -2.79 8.00 5.39
C GLN A 232 -3.56 8.70 6.52
N SER A 233 -4.73 8.19 6.87
CA SER A 233 -5.41 8.42 8.15
C SER A 233 -5.71 7.10 8.87
N TYR A 234 -5.36 7.00 10.15
CA TYR A 234 -5.79 5.92 11.05
C TYR A 234 -6.99 6.30 11.94
N ALA A 235 -7.60 7.47 11.72
CA ALA A 235 -8.72 7.95 12.51
C ALA A 235 -9.90 6.96 12.44
N ARG A 236 -10.40 6.54 13.61
CA ARG A 236 -11.62 5.72 13.75
C ARG A 236 -12.85 6.55 14.12
N VAL A 237 -12.64 7.82 14.41
CA VAL A 237 -13.67 8.79 14.74
C VAL A 237 -13.74 9.79 13.59
N ALA A 238 -14.93 9.96 13.01
CA ALA A 238 -15.17 10.81 11.85
C ALA A 238 -14.63 12.25 12.04
N ALA A 239 -14.86 12.83 13.21
CA ALA A 239 -14.42 14.18 13.56
C ALA A 239 -12.90 14.40 13.51
N LEU A 240 -12.10 13.33 13.54
CA LEU A 240 -10.63 13.41 13.48
C LEU A 240 -10.06 13.25 12.06
N VAL A 241 -10.88 12.84 11.08
CA VAL A 241 -10.43 12.60 9.70
C VAL A 241 -10.01 13.92 9.05
N ALA A 242 -10.91 14.91 8.99
CA ALA A 242 -10.66 16.18 8.34
C ALA A 242 -9.49 16.98 8.96
N PRO A 243 -9.43 17.18 10.29
CA PRO A 243 -8.32 17.91 10.89
C PRO A 243 -6.95 17.29 10.61
N SER A 244 -6.86 15.96 10.61
CA SER A 244 -5.62 15.23 10.33
C SER A 244 -5.11 15.48 8.89
N VAL A 245 -6.02 15.48 7.92
CA VAL A 245 -5.70 15.74 6.51
C VAL A 245 -5.31 17.21 6.31
N GLU A 246 -6.09 18.15 6.85
CA GLU A 246 -5.83 19.59 6.71
C GLU A 246 -4.51 20.03 7.35
N ILE A 247 -4.17 19.49 8.52
CA ILE A 247 -2.85 19.71 9.13
C ILE A 247 -1.76 19.18 8.20
N SER A 248 -1.97 18.04 7.55
CA SER A 248 -1.01 17.46 6.63
C SER A 248 -0.84 18.30 5.35
N LEU A 249 -1.94 18.84 4.79
CA LEU A 249 -1.92 19.77 3.67
C LEU A 249 -1.09 21.02 4.00
N ARG A 250 -1.33 21.66 5.14
CA ARG A 250 -0.54 22.82 5.60
C ARG A 250 0.94 22.50 5.80
N ARG A 251 1.25 21.32 6.37
CA ARG A 251 2.64 20.87 6.61
C ARG A 251 3.42 20.63 5.33
N VAL A 252 2.78 20.06 4.31
CA VAL A 252 3.42 19.87 2.99
C VAL A 252 3.36 21.17 2.18
N GLY A 253 2.35 22.02 2.39
CA GLY A 253 2.12 23.21 1.58
C GLY A 253 1.61 22.85 0.19
N VAL A 254 0.63 21.95 0.11
CA VAL A 254 -0.11 21.60 -1.12
C VAL A 254 -1.60 21.78 -0.89
N ASP A 255 -2.35 22.05 -1.95
CA ASP A 255 -3.80 22.30 -1.87
C ASP A 255 -4.60 21.01 -1.72
N TYR A 256 -4.09 19.92 -2.30
CA TYR A 256 -4.74 18.61 -2.28
C TYR A 256 -3.75 17.44 -2.27
N PHE A 257 -4.18 16.32 -1.69
CA PHE A 257 -3.58 15.00 -1.93
C PHE A 257 -4.34 14.28 -3.04
N ASP A 258 -3.67 13.49 -3.86
CA ASP A 258 -4.35 12.69 -4.86
C ASP A 258 -5.20 11.59 -4.20
N LEU A 259 -4.67 11.00 -3.13
CA LEU A 259 -5.27 9.85 -2.49
C LEU A 259 -5.31 9.99 -0.97
N LEU A 260 -6.48 9.76 -0.38
CA LEU A 260 -6.65 9.56 1.06
C LEU A 260 -6.79 8.07 1.38
N LEU A 261 -5.78 7.52 2.04
CA LEU A 261 -5.82 6.15 2.53
C LEU A 261 -6.42 6.07 3.94
N LEU A 262 -7.57 5.41 4.06
CA LEU A 262 -8.09 4.91 5.33
C LEU A 262 -7.32 3.65 5.74
N GLY A 263 -6.53 3.78 6.80
CA GLY A 263 -5.54 2.79 7.23
C GLY A 263 -6.10 1.65 8.10
N ASN A 264 -5.69 0.40 7.86
CA ASN A 264 -5.87 -0.77 8.75
C ASN A 264 -7.35 -1.06 9.13
N TRP A 265 -8.24 -1.07 8.15
CA TRP A 265 -9.64 -1.42 8.32
C TRP A 265 -9.87 -2.90 8.06
N ASN A 266 -9.91 -3.69 9.14
CA ASN A 266 -10.17 -5.13 9.12
C ASN A 266 -11.67 -5.48 9.16
N GLN A 267 -12.51 -4.46 9.10
CA GLN A 267 -13.95 -4.46 8.88
C GLN A 267 -14.26 -3.24 7.99
N PRO A 268 -15.39 -3.21 7.26
CA PRO A 268 -15.77 -2.01 6.51
C PRO A 268 -15.71 -0.75 7.38
N PRO A 269 -15.12 0.37 6.90
CA PRO A 269 -15.14 1.63 7.63
C PRO A 269 -16.58 2.06 7.95
N SER A 270 -16.79 2.66 9.12
CA SER A 270 -18.13 3.11 9.50
C SER A 270 -18.62 4.20 8.54
N PRO A 271 -19.95 4.28 8.26
CA PRO A 271 -20.51 5.29 7.37
C PRO A 271 -20.05 6.71 7.70
N ALA A 272 -20.07 7.09 8.99
CA ALA A 272 -19.62 8.41 9.42
C ALA A 272 -18.14 8.73 9.06
N VAL A 273 -17.25 7.73 9.09
CA VAL A 273 -15.85 7.93 8.68
C VAL A 273 -15.74 8.06 7.16
N VAL A 274 -16.52 7.26 6.42
CA VAL A 274 -16.60 7.35 4.96
C VAL A 274 -17.15 8.72 4.55
N ASP A 275 -18.23 9.19 5.16
CA ASP A 275 -18.84 10.50 4.89
C ASP A 275 -17.85 11.64 5.15
N ALA A 276 -17.07 11.56 6.23
CA ALA A 276 -16.03 12.55 6.50
C ALA A 276 -14.91 12.54 5.43
N ALA A 277 -14.56 11.37 4.88
CA ALA A 277 -13.61 11.25 3.79
C ALA A 277 -14.18 11.76 2.45
N LEU A 278 -15.45 11.47 2.17
CA LEU A 278 -16.17 11.99 1.01
C LEU A 278 -16.31 13.51 1.05
N ALA A 279 -16.61 14.09 2.23
CA ALA A 279 -16.66 15.53 2.39
C ALA A 279 -15.31 16.22 2.06
N LEU A 280 -14.18 15.58 2.40
CA LEU A 280 -12.86 16.08 1.97
C LEU A 280 -12.66 15.98 0.45
N LYS A 281 -13.24 14.97 -0.19
CA LYS A 281 -13.22 14.79 -1.65
C LYS A 281 -14.05 15.87 -2.34
N ASP A 282 -15.26 16.14 -1.84
CA ASP A 282 -16.15 17.18 -2.34
C ASP A 282 -15.55 18.59 -2.17
N GLN A 283 -14.78 18.80 -1.10
CA GLN A 283 -14.02 20.03 -0.87
C GLN A 283 -12.76 20.15 -1.73
N GLY A 284 -12.42 19.15 -2.55
CA GLY A 284 -11.23 19.13 -3.40
C GLY A 284 -9.91 18.94 -2.64
N LYS A 285 -9.94 18.65 -1.33
CA LYS A 285 -8.75 18.44 -0.49
C LYS A 285 -8.09 17.08 -0.76
N VAL A 286 -8.86 16.12 -1.25
CA VAL A 286 -8.40 14.81 -1.70
C VAL A 286 -9.12 14.47 -3.01
N ARG A 287 -8.48 13.76 -3.96
CA ARG A 287 -9.14 13.43 -5.24
C ARG A 287 -9.81 12.06 -5.23
N PHE A 288 -9.16 11.08 -4.59
CA PHE A 288 -9.59 9.69 -4.57
C PHE A 288 -9.48 9.11 -3.17
N LEU A 289 -10.31 8.10 -2.89
CA LEU A 289 -10.30 7.42 -1.61
C LEU A 289 -9.68 6.03 -1.74
N MET A 290 -8.95 5.63 -0.71
CA MET A 290 -8.35 4.32 -0.62
C MET A 290 -8.68 3.68 0.72
N VAL A 291 -8.67 2.35 0.76
CA VAL A 291 -8.73 1.58 2.00
C VAL A 291 -7.60 0.57 2.06
N SER A 292 -7.08 0.34 3.26
CA SER A 292 -6.18 -0.78 3.51
C SER A 292 -6.71 -1.72 4.56
N THR A 293 -6.41 -3.00 4.40
CA THR A 293 -6.83 -4.07 5.29
C THR A 293 -5.68 -5.05 5.52
N HIS A 294 -5.63 -5.58 6.74
CA HIS A 294 -4.88 -6.78 7.13
C HIS A 294 -5.80 -8.01 7.21
N ASN A 295 -7.10 -7.84 6.99
CA ASN A 295 -8.07 -8.91 6.86
C ASN A 295 -8.33 -9.17 5.37
N ARG A 296 -7.61 -10.13 4.79
CA ARG A 296 -7.75 -10.46 3.36
C ARG A 296 -9.11 -11.07 3.00
N PRO A 297 -9.72 -11.94 3.84
CA PRO A 297 -11.10 -12.40 3.63
C PRO A 297 -12.17 -11.29 3.49
N LEU A 298 -11.87 -10.05 3.89
CA LEU A 298 -12.75 -8.90 3.66
C LEU A 298 -12.75 -8.43 2.19
N LEU A 299 -11.63 -8.61 1.47
CA LEU A 299 -11.41 -8.05 0.13
C LEU A 299 -12.47 -8.46 -0.91
N PRO A 300 -12.96 -9.72 -0.98
CA PRO A 300 -14.00 -10.10 -1.93
C PRO A 300 -15.26 -9.24 -1.82
N SER A 301 -15.72 -8.98 -0.59
CA SER A 301 -16.92 -8.14 -0.36
C SER A 301 -16.69 -6.68 -0.77
N LEU A 302 -15.48 -6.16 -0.55
CA LEU A 302 -15.13 -4.80 -0.96
C LEU A 302 -15.05 -4.68 -2.49
N PHE A 303 -14.49 -5.69 -3.17
CA PHE A 303 -14.43 -5.74 -4.63
C PHE A 303 -15.81 -5.92 -5.26
N GLU A 304 -16.70 -6.68 -4.62
CA GLU A 304 -18.09 -6.80 -5.05
C GLU A 304 -18.81 -5.44 -4.98
N GLY A 305 -18.69 -4.72 -3.86
CA GLY A 305 -19.23 -3.36 -3.74
C GLY A 305 -18.63 -2.40 -4.78
N TYR A 306 -17.33 -2.53 -5.08
CA TYR A 306 -16.68 -1.75 -6.15
C TYR A 306 -17.28 -2.07 -7.53
N ALA A 307 -17.45 -3.34 -7.85
CA ALA A 307 -18.01 -3.78 -9.13
C ALA A 307 -19.45 -3.29 -9.35
N LYS A 308 -20.23 -3.16 -8.27
CA LYS A 308 -21.60 -2.62 -8.28
C LYS A 308 -21.66 -1.09 -8.33
N GLY A 309 -20.53 -0.40 -8.21
CA GLY A 309 -20.49 1.06 -8.12
C GLY A 309 -20.91 1.62 -6.75
N GLU A 310 -20.97 0.75 -5.72
CA GLU A 310 -21.38 1.09 -4.35
C GLU A 310 -20.18 1.45 -3.45
N SER A 311 -18.96 1.08 -3.87
CA SER A 311 -17.74 1.39 -3.12
C SER A 311 -17.40 2.88 -3.18
N PRO A 312 -17.13 3.53 -2.04
CA PRO A 312 -16.56 4.89 -2.02
C PRO A 312 -15.07 4.90 -2.35
N PHE A 313 -14.41 3.73 -2.37
CA PHE A 313 -12.97 3.57 -2.57
C PHE A 313 -12.62 3.30 -4.03
N ASP A 314 -11.56 3.96 -4.50
CA ASP A 314 -11.01 3.85 -5.84
C ASP A 314 -9.80 2.88 -5.89
N VAL A 315 -9.10 2.75 -4.75
CA VAL A 315 -7.83 2.00 -4.64
C VAL A 315 -7.80 1.17 -3.36
N PHE A 316 -7.33 -0.07 -3.45
CA PHE A 316 -7.21 -1.01 -2.34
C PHE A 316 -5.76 -1.33 -2.06
N MET A 317 -5.38 -1.29 -0.78
CA MET A 317 -4.02 -1.57 -0.34
C MET A 317 -3.95 -2.72 0.66
N PHE A 318 -3.22 -3.78 0.34
CA PHE A 318 -3.09 -4.96 1.21
C PHE A 318 -1.69 -5.58 1.13
N ARG A 319 -1.37 -6.43 2.09
CA ARG A 319 -0.06 -7.10 2.13
C ARG A 319 0.01 -8.16 1.04
N TYR A 320 1.10 -8.14 0.29
CA TYR A 320 1.48 -9.22 -0.63
C TYR A 320 2.99 -9.28 -0.78
N ASN A 321 3.56 -10.45 -0.57
CA ASN A 321 4.97 -10.76 -0.76
C ASN A 321 5.17 -12.27 -0.84
N ALA A 322 6.39 -12.72 -1.10
CA ALA A 322 6.71 -14.14 -1.25
C ALA A 322 6.36 -15.00 -0.02
N VAL A 323 6.34 -14.41 1.18
CA VAL A 323 5.97 -15.09 2.42
C VAL A 323 4.45 -15.06 2.62
N HIS A 324 3.82 -13.90 2.49
CA HIS A 324 2.37 -13.71 2.67
C HIS A 324 1.66 -13.70 1.31
N ARG A 325 1.41 -14.90 0.78
CA ARG A 325 0.80 -15.13 -0.54
C ARG A 325 -0.72 -15.28 -0.54
N GLY A 326 -1.39 -15.17 0.62
CA GLY A 326 -2.84 -15.41 0.73
C GLY A 326 -3.71 -14.57 -0.21
N ALA A 327 -3.25 -13.39 -0.65
CA ALA A 327 -3.93 -12.60 -1.67
C ALA A 327 -4.13 -13.33 -3.02
N GLU A 328 -3.31 -14.33 -3.34
CA GLU A 328 -3.48 -15.21 -4.52
C GLU A 328 -4.75 -16.06 -4.43
N LYS A 329 -5.25 -16.31 -3.23
CA LYS A 329 -6.51 -17.02 -2.98
C LYS A 329 -7.65 -16.04 -2.67
N ASP A 330 -7.40 -15.10 -1.75
CA ASP A 330 -8.44 -14.32 -1.08
C ASP A 330 -8.76 -12.97 -1.75
N ALA A 331 -7.92 -12.52 -2.69
CA ALA A 331 -8.05 -11.18 -3.26
C ALA A 331 -8.06 -11.20 -4.79
N PHE A 332 -6.94 -11.56 -5.42
CA PHE A 332 -6.79 -11.42 -6.87
C PHE A 332 -7.85 -12.17 -7.70
N PRO A 333 -8.30 -13.39 -7.32
CA PRO A 333 -9.37 -14.09 -8.03
C PRO A 333 -10.74 -13.39 -8.00
N PHE A 334 -10.96 -12.49 -7.03
CA PHE A 334 -12.23 -11.78 -6.84
C PHE A 334 -12.23 -10.37 -7.43
N LEU A 335 -11.16 -9.98 -8.11
CA LEU A 335 -11.11 -8.68 -8.78
C LEU A 335 -12.10 -8.65 -9.95
N PRO A 336 -12.88 -7.56 -10.11
CA PRO A 336 -13.77 -7.41 -11.25
C PRO A 336 -12.99 -7.38 -12.57
N ALA A 337 -13.45 -8.17 -13.54
CA ALA A 337 -12.75 -8.36 -14.82
C ALA A 337 -12.79 -7.13 -15.73
N GLU A 338 -13.91 -6.39 -15.73
CA GLU A 338 -14.11 -5.25 -16.65
C GLU A 338 -13.55 -3.93 -16.10
N GLN A 339 -13.56 -3.78 -14.78
CA GLN A 339 -13.32 -2.51 -14.12
C GLN A 339 -12.45 -2.73 -12.88
N LYS A 340 -11.15 -3.01 -13.08
CA LYS A 340 -10.24 -3.25 -11.96
C LYS A 340 -10.06 -1.97 -11.13
N PRO A 341 -10.22 -2.00 -9.80
CA PRO A 341 -9.78 -0.90 -8.96
C PRO A 341 -8.24 -0.80 -8.95
N GLY A 342 -7.70 0.30 -8.44
CA GLY A 342 -6.26 0.38 -8.23
C GLY A 342 -5.81 -0.58 -7.12
N ILE A 343 -4.68 -1.25 -7.29
CA ILE A 343 -4.12 -2.21 -6.33
C ILE A 343 -2.71 -1.82 -5.90
N VAL A 344 -2.55 -1.53 -4.62
CA VAL A 344 -1.25 -1.22 -4.01
C VAL A 344 -0.87 -2.33 -3.03
N THR A 345 0.35 -2.84 -3.14
CA THR A 345 0.87 -3.84 -2.21
C THR A 345 1.98 -3.25 -1.35
N TYR A 346 2.09 -3.73 -0.11
CA TYR A 346 3.12 -3.26 0.83
C TYR A 346 3.80 -4.43 1.55
N THR A 347 4.85 -4.09 2.30
CA THR A 347 5.70 -5.05 3.03
C THR A 347 6.35 -6.09 2.13
N THR A 348 6.76 -5.65 0.95
CA THR A 348 7.28 -6.52 -0.10
C THR A 348 8.54 -7.27 0.30
N THR A 349 9.42 -6.65 1.10
CA THR A 349 10.62 -7.29 1.68
C THR A 349 10.35 -7.98 3.03
N ARG A 350 9.08 -8.05 3.47
CA ARG A 350 8.66 -8.50 4.81
C ARG A 350 9.50 -7.87 5.94
N TRP A 351 9.58 -6.53 5.96
CA TRP A 351 10.37 -5.77 6.93
C TRP A 351 11.87 -6.12 6.97
N GLY A 352 12.42 -6.65 5.87
CA GLY A 352 13.81 -7.08 5.77
C GLY A 352 14.04 -8.56 6.05
N ASP A 353 13.01 -9.31 6.44
CA ASP A 353 13.15 -10.75 6.73
C ASP A 353 13.60 -11.55 5.50
N LEU A 354 13.10 -11.19 4.31
CA LEU A 354 13.52 -11.81 3.05
C LEU A 354 14.96 -11.46 2.67
N LEU A 355 15.60 -10.50 3.36
CA LEU A 355 16.96 -10.03 3.09
C LEU A 355 17.94 -10.47 4.19
N ASP A 356 17.47 -11.19 5.21
CA ASP A 356 18.27 -11.59 6.36
C ASP A 356 18.90 -12.97 6.14
N PRO A 357 20.25 -13.08 6.01
CA PRO A 357 20.94 -14.36 5.84
C PRO A 357 20.60 -15.39 6.92
N ARG A 358 20.28 -14.94 8.12
CA ARG A 358 20.00 -15.81 9.28
C ARG A 358 18.63 -16.49 9.20
N LYS A 359 17.78 -16.06 8.27
CA LYS A 359 16.41 -16.57 8.08
C LYS A 359 16.27 -17.42 6.82
N MET A 360 17.36 -17.61 6.08
CA MET A 360 17.33 -18.38 4.85
C MET A 360 17.32 -19.88 5.14
N PRO A 361 16.73 -20.70 4.24
CA PRO A 361 16.96 -22.14 4.23
C PRO A 361 18.47 -22.47 4.21
N GLU A 362 18.83 -23.65 4.69
CA GLU A 362 20.22 -24.11 4.65
C GLU A 362 20.74 -24.13 3.20
N GLY A 363 21.94 -23.58 2.98
CA GLY A 363 22.56 -23.47 1.66
C GLY A 363 21.99 -22.38 0.75
N GLU A 364 20.98 -21.62 1.20
CA GLU A 364 20.33 -20.58 0.41
C GLU A 364 20.84 -19.18 0.81
N SER A 365 21.10 -18.34 -0.20
CA SER A 365 21.46 -16.94 0.02
C SER A 365 20.20 -16.05 0.02
N PRO A 366 20.19 -14.91 0.72
CA PRO A 366 19.08 -13.98 0.60
C PRO A 366 18.89 -13.49 -0.83
N PRO A 367 17.64 -13.41 -1.32
CA PRO A 367 17.36 -12.70 -2.55
C PRO A 367 17.70 -11.20 -2.39
N PRO A 368 18.10 -10.52 -3.47
CA PRO A 368 18.23 -9.07 -3.44
C PRO A 368 16.84 -8.42 -3.29
N ALA A 369 16.80 -7.19 -2.77
CA ALA A 369 15.51 -6.52 -2.52
C ALA A 369 14.71 -6.29 -3.82
N SER A 370 15.40 -6.11 -4.95
CA SER A 370 14.75 -6.02 -6.26
C SER A 370 13.88 -7.23 -6.58
N HIS A 371 14.27 -8.46 -6.19
CA HIS A 371 13.47 -9.67 -6.42
C HIS A 371 12.19 -9.67 -5.60
N CYS A 372 12.21 -9.08 -4.41
CA CYS A 372 11.00 -8.93 -3.60
C CYS A 372 9.97 -8.07 -4.34
N TYR A 373 10.38 -6.91 -4.86
CA TYR A 373 9.48 -6.02 -5.60
C TYR A 373 9.01 -6.65 -6.92
N ARG A 374 9.93 -7.26 -7.67
CA ARG A 374 9.61 -7.98 -8.91
C ARG A 374 8.64 -9.13 -8.66
N PHE A 375 8.74 -9.85 -7.54
CA PHE A 375 7.77 -10.89 -7.15
C PHE A 375 6.36 -10.33 -7.08
N ALA A 376 6.15 -9.24 -6.32
CA ALA A 376 4.83 -8.64 -6.16
C ALA A 376 4.30 -8.09 -7.51
N LEU A 377 5.17 -7.43 -8.28
CA LEU A 377 4.81 -6.80 -9.56
C LEU A 377 4.61 -7.79 -10.70
N SER A 378 5.13 -9.02 -10.59
CA SER A 378 4.91 -10.09 -11.57
C SER A 378 3.46 -10.57 -11.57
N ASN A 379 2.68 -10.26 -10.53
CA ASN A 379 1.24 -10.43 -10.57
C ASN A 379 0.59 -9.23 -11.31
N PRO A 380 -0.08 -9.46 -12.45
CA PRO A 380 -0.66 -8.37 -13.26
C PRO A 380 -1.79 -7.62 -12.55
N ALA A 381 -2.35 -8.19 -11.47
CA ALA A 381 -3.34 -7.52 -10.65
C ALA A 381 -2.75 -6.38 -9.81
N VAL A 382 -1.46 -6.42 -9.48
CA VAL A 382 -0.81 -5.38 -8.66
C VAL A 382 -0.45 -4.21 -9.55
N ASP A 383 -0.85 -2.98 -9.19
CA ASP A 383 -0.45 -1.75 -9.91
C ASP A 383 0.84 -1.17 -9.35
N ILE A 384 0.96 -1.16 -8.02
CA ILE A 384 2.11 -0.58 -7.31
C ILE A 384 2.60 -1.53 -6.22
N ALA A 385 3.93 -1.70 -6.13
CA ALA A 385 4.60 -2.27 -4.97
C ALA A 385 5.30 -1.16 -4.19
N LEU A 386 4.98 -1.04 -2.89
CA LEU A 386 5.59 -0.03 -2.03
C LEU A 386 6.99 -0.47 -1.56
N CYS A 387 7.99 0.34 -1.88
CA CYS A 387 9.31 0.27 -1.28
C CYS A 387 9.41 1.16 -0.04
N GLY A 388 10.33 0.83 0.86
CA GLY A 388 10.56 1.56 2.10
C GLY A 388 12.05 1.74 2.35
N PRO A 389 12.76 2.53 1.53
CA PRO A 389 14.21 2.70 1.66
C PRO A 389 14.55 3.57 2.87
N ALA A 390 15.70 3.29 3.48
CA ALA A 390 16.31 4.11 4.52
C ALA A 390 17.43 5.01 3.97
N ASN A 391 18.02 4.65 2.82
CA ASN A 391 19.16 5.34 2.22
C ASN A 391 19.14 5.25 0.69
N ARG A 392 20.16 5.82 0.05
CA ARG A 392 20.29 5.88 -1.42
C ARG A 392 20.44 4.48 -2.03
N ASP A 393 21.27 3.63 -1.46
CA ASP A 393 21.56 2.30 -2.03
C ASP A 393 20.30 1.42 -2.03
N GLN A 394 19.51 1.45 -0.96
CA GLN A 394 18.22 0.75 -0.91
C GLN A 394 17.20 1.32 -1.89
N MET A 395 17.23 2.64 -2.15
CA MET A 395 16.37 3.26 -3.16
C MET A 395 16.78 2.80 -4.57
N GLN A 396 18.08 2.79 -4.88
CA GLN A 396 18.60 2.37 -6.17
C GLN A 396 18.33 0.88 -6.42
N GLU A 397 18.51 0.03 -5.40
CA GLU A 397 18.15 -1.39 -5.48
C GLU A 397 16.63 -1.58 -5.73
N ALA A 398 15.77 -0.73 -5.16
CA ALA A 398 14.35 -0.76 -5.48
C ALA A 398 14.09 -0.33 -6.92
N ILE A 399 14.66 0.80 -7.39
CA ILE A 399 14.49 1.32 -8.76
C ILE A 399 14.92 0.29 -9.81
N ARG A 400 15.99 -0.47 -9.54
CA ARG A 400 16.48 -1.55 -10.39
C ARG A 400 15.41 -2.59 -10.75
N SER A 401 14.39 -2.77 -9.89
CA SER A 401 13.27 -3.66 -10.19
C SER A 401 12.50 -3.23 -11.44
N LEU A 402 12.44 -1.94 -11.77
CA LEU A 402 11.71 -1.44 -12.93
C LEU A 402 12.39 -1.89 -14.24
N GLU A 403 13.72 -1.74 -14.30
CA GLU A 403 14.55 -2.12 -15.46
C GLU A 403 14.57 -3.65 -15.68
N LEU A 404 14.65 -4.43 -14.60
CA LEU A 404 14.75 -5.89 -14.68
C LEU A 404 13.43 -6.58 -15.04
N GLY A 405 12.30 -5.89 -14.98
CA GLY A 405 10.99 -6.43 -15.34
C GLY A 405 10.55 -7.64 -14.46
N PRO A 406 9.61 -8.47 -14.95
CA PRO A 406 9.10 -9.63 -14.20
C PRO A 406 10.18 -10.67 -13.85
N LEU A 407 9.95 -11.45 -12.79
CA LEU A 407 10.82 -12.58 -12.45
C LEU A 407 10.78 -13.66 -13.53
N SER A 408 11.91 -14.31 -13.78
CA SER A 408 11.97 -15.55 -14.54
C SER A 408 11.24 -16.68 -13.77
N PRO A 409 10.86 -17.78 -14.44
CA PRO A 409 10.26 -18.93 -13.77
C PRO A 409 11.11 -19.50 -12.61
N ASP A 410 12.43 -19.50 -12.77
CA ASP A 410 13.37 -20.01 -11.76
C ASP A 410 13.49 -19.03 -10.58
N GLU A 411 13.59 -17.73 -10.86
CA GLU A 411 13.60 -16.70 -9.81
C GLU A 411 12.28 -16.70 -9.04
N MET A 412 11.15 -16.87 -9.72
CA MET A 412 9.83 -16.98 -9.12
C MET A 412 9.75 -18.21 -8.21
N SER A 413 10.17 -19.38 -8.70
CA SER A 413 10.20 -20.63 -7.92
C SER A 413 11.07 -20.49 -6.67
N ARG A 414 12.25 -19.87 -6.81
CA ARG A 414 13.16 -19.59 -5.69
C ARG A 414 12.51 -18.68 -4.65
N MET A 415 11.90 -17.57 -5.08
CA MET A 415 11.21 -16.65 -4.17
C MET A 415 10.07 -17.35 -3.42
N GLN A 416 9.29 -18.21 -4.09
CA GLN A 416 8.22 -18.97 -3.46
C GLN A 416 8.73 -19.98 -2.43
N SER A 417 9.84 -20.67 -2.72
CA SER A 417 10.49 -21.61 -1.80
C SER A 417 10.98 -20.92 -0.53
N ILE A 418 11.75 -19.83 -0.68
CA ILE A 418 12.22 -19.00 0.45
C ILE A 418 11.01 -18.46 1.23
N GLY A 419 10.01 -17.97 0.50
CA GLY A 419 8.75 -17.49 1.05
C GLY A 419 8.06 -18.50 1.96
N HIS A 420 7.91 -19.74 1.48
CA HIS A 420 7.31 -20.84 2.21
C HIS A 420 8.12 -21.22 3.46
N HIS A 421 9.45 -21.30 3.35
CA HIS A 421 10.32 -21.53 4.50
C HIS A 421 10.11 -20.47 5.58
N LEU A 422 10.18 -19.19 5.21
CA LEU A 422 10.00 -18.07 6.13
C LEU A 422 8.60 -18.02 6.76
N TYR A 423 7.58 -18.50 6.06
CA TYR A 423 6.22 -18.58 6.59
C TYR A 423 6.12 -19.62 7.71
N GLY A 424 6.66 -20.82 7.49
CA GLY A 424 6.60 -21.92 8.45
C GLY A 424 7.53 -21.76 9.66
N HIS A 425 8.67 -21.08 9.49
CA HIS A 425 9.74 -21.06 10.50
C HIS A 425 9.86 -19.73 11.25
N HIS A 426 9.28 -18.65 10.73
CA HIS A 426 9.37 -17.33 11.35
C HIS A 426 8.00 -16.69 11.52
N LYS A 427 7.64 -16.47 12.80
CA LYS A 427 6.40 -15.78 13.16
C LYS A 427 6.33 -14.42 12.49
N ALA A 428 5.19 -14.14 11.85
CA ALA A 428 4.94 -12.85 11.25
C ALA A 428 4.99 -11.75 12.32
N ARG A 429 5.71 -10.66 12.04
CA ARG A 429 5.77 -9.49 12.93
C ARG A 429 4.38 -8.89 13.17
N PHE A 430 3.50 -8.98 12.18
CA PHE A 430 2.09 -8.60 12.25
C PHE A 430 1.27 -9.67 11.52
N ALA A 431 0.44 -10.42 12.22
CA ALA A 431 -0.42 -11.43 11.59
C ALA A 431 -1.57 -10.75 10.84
N ASP A 432 -1.90 -11.26 9.65
CA ASP A 432 -3.10 -10.86 8.91
C ASP A 432 -4.20 -11.89 9.15
N ALA A 433 -5.46 -11.46 9.20
CA ALA A 433 -6.56 -12.42 9.14
C ALA A 433 -6.58 -13.06 7.73
N GLY A 434 -6.71 -14.39 7.69
CA GLY A 434 -6.51 -15.21 6.49
C GLY A 434 -5.10 -15.78 6.33
N ASP A 435 -4.16 -15.51 7.26
CA ASP A 435 -2.88 -16.24 7.36
C ASP A 435 -3.02 -17.59 8.13
N GLU A 436 -4.21 -17.95 8.61
CA GLU A 436 -4.42 -19.23 9.29
C GLU A 436 -4.13 -20.39 8.33
N PRO A 437 -3.44 -21.46 8.76
CA PRO A 437 -3.26 -22.66 7.93
C PRO A 437 -4.62 -23.23 7.59
N SER A 438 -4.94 -23.28 6.30
CA SER A 438 -6.13 -23.95 5.76
C SER A 438 -6.05 -25.45 5.95
#